data_AF-A0A0F4IQN2-F1
#
_entry.id   AF-A0A0F4IQN2-F1
#
_cell.length_a   1.000
_cell.length_b   1.000
_cell.length_c   1.000
_cell.angle_alpha   90.00
_cell.angle_beta   90.00
_cell.angle_gamma   90.00
#
_symmetry.space_group_name_H-M   'P 1'
#
loop_
_entity.id
_entity.type
_entity.pdbx_description
1 polymer ?
#
loop_
_entity_poly.entity_id
_entity_poly.type
_entity_poly.pdbx_seq_one_letter_code
_entity_poly.pdbx_strand_id
1 'polypeptide(L)'
;PLPIHIAHRLSRRLTQVRKEGTVPYLRPDGKTQVTIEYDGNRAVRLDTVVVSTQHAADIDLDGLLTPDVRDHVVEYVLAQLAEDGIKLETEGYRLLVNPTGRFEIGGPMGDAG
;
A
#
# COMPACT_ATOMS: atom_id res chain seq x y z
N PRO A 1 11.79 12.59 -4.80
CA PRO A 1 10.48 12.91 -5.43
C PRO A 1 9.33 12.37 -4.58
N LEU A 2 8.15 13.03 -4.60
CA LEU A 2 7.03 12.63 -3.75
C LEU A 2 6.49 11.20 -4.02
N PRO A 3 6.33 10.73 -5.28
CA PRO A 3 5.77 9.40 -5.55
C PRO A 3 6.58 8.27 -4.93
N ILE A 4 7.91 8.29 -5.12
CA ILE A 4 8.82 7.29 -4.55
C ILE A 4 8.86 7.37 -3.02
N HIS A 5 8.75 8.57 -2.45
CA HIS A 5 8.70 8.75 -1.00
C HIS A 5 7.46 8.05 -0.39
N ILE A 6 6.28 8.27 -0.98
CA ILE A 6 5.03 7.63 -0.53
C ILE A 6 5.11 6.11 -0.72
N ALA A 7 5.59 5.63 -1.88
CA ALA A 7 5.75 4.20 -2.14
C ALA A 7 6.67 3.51 -1.10
N HIS A 8 7.77 4.15 -0.72
CA HIS A 8 8.64 3.61 0.34
C HIS A 8 7.96 3.60 1.72
N ARG A 9 7.17 4.61 2.07
CA ARG A 9 6.44 4.62 3.35
C ARG A 9 5.39 3.52 3.41
N LEU A 10 4.65 3.31 2.31
CA LEU A 10 3.67 2.22 2.20
C LEU A 10 4.33 0.85 2.38
N SER A 11 5.40 0.54 1.63
CA SER A 11 6.09 -0.75 1.74
C SER A 11 6.71 -0.99 3.12
N ARG A 12 7.25 0.06 3.76
CA ARG A 12 7.72 0.00 5.16
C ARG A 12 6.56 -0.30 6.12
N ARG A 13 5.43 0.40 5.98
CA ARG A 13 4.26 0.22 6.84
C ARG A 13 3.65 -1.18 6.68
N LEU A 14 3.57 -1.70 5.46
CA LEU A 14 3.19 -3.10 5.18
C LEU A 14 4.02 -4.11 5.97
N THR A 15 5.35 -3.92 5.98
CA THR A 15 6.24 -4.78 6.78
C THR A 15 6.01 -4.59 8.27
N GLN A 16 5.79 -3.36 8.72
CA GLN A 16 5.60 -3.03 10.12
C GLN A 16 4.34 -3.70 10.70
N VAL A 17 3.17 -3.51 10.06
CA VAL A 17 1.90 -4.08 10.55
C VAL A 17 1.92 -5.61 10.59
N ARG A 18 2.68 -6.24 9.69
CA ARG A 18 2.92 -7.68 9.71
C ARG A 18 3.77 -8.10 10.91
N LYS A 19 4.90 -7.42 11.15
CA LYS A 19 5.84 -7.77 12.23
C LYS A 19 5.28 -7.46 13.62
N GLU A 20 4.44 -6.45 13.74
CA GLU A 20 3.76 -6.06 14.99
C GLU A 20 2.54 -6.96 15.28
N GLY A 21 2.07 -7.73 14.29
CA GLY A 21 0.89 -8.58 14.43
C GLY A 21 -0.44 -7.85 14.27
N THR A 22 -0.44 -6.57 13.89
CA THR A 22 -1.64 -5.78 13.58
C THR A 22 -2.44 -6.40 12.44
N VAL A 23 -1.75 -6.85 11.37
CA VAL A 23 -2.34 -7.61 10.27
C VAL A 23 -1.59 -8.94 10.15
N PRO A 24 -1.92 -9.92 11.01
CA PRO A 24 -1.04 -11.06 11.29
C PRO A 24 -1.00 -12.11 10.16
N TYR A 25 -1.94 -12.04 9.22
CA TYR A 25 -2.02 -12.96 8.08
C TYR A 25 -1.19 -12.50 6.87
N LEU A 26 -0.58 -11.31 6.92
CA LEU A 26 0.33 -10.86 5.86
C LEU A 26 1.62 -11.68 5.86
N ARG A 27 2.21 -11.85 4.68
CA ARG A 27 3.47 -12.55 4.44
C ARG A 27 4.54 -11.58 3.89
N PRO A 28 5.82 -12.00 3.79
CA PRO A 28 6.91 -11.06 3.56
C PRO A 28 6.93 -10.35 2.20
N ASP A 29 6.41 -10.98 1.14
CA ASP A 29 6.47 -10.42 -0.22
C ASP A 29 5.39 -9.34 -0.41
N GLY A 30 5.76 -8.24 -1.06
CA GLY A 30 4.88 -7.10 -1.25
C GLY A 30 5.46 -6.03 -2.18
N LYS A 31 4.57 -5.36 -2.90
CA LYS A 31 4.85 -4.32 -3.89
C LYS A 31 3.87 -3.17 -3.71
N THR A 32 4.36 -1.95 -3.85
CA THR A 32 3.55 -0.73 -3.74
C THR A 32 3.84 0.18 -4.92
N GLN A 33 2.79 0.71 -5.54
CA GLN A 33 2.87 1.69 -6.61
C GLN A 33 2.00 2.89 -6.28
N VAL A 34 2.49 4.08 -6.61
CA VAL A 34 1.82 5.35 -6.33
C VAL A 34 1.82 6.20 -7.60
N THR A 35 0.64 6.63 -8.02
CA THR A 35 0.44 7.59 -9.10
C THR A 35 0.02 8.93 -8.51
N ILE A 36 0.74 9.99 -8.87
CA ILE A 36 0.48 11.36 -8.41
C ILE A 36 0.18 12.21 -9.64
N GLU A 37 -0.86 13.04 -9.54
CA GLU A 37 -1.15 14.09 -10.50
C GLU A 37 -0.26 15.31 -10.23
N TYR A 38 0.26 15.88 -11.32
CA TYR A 38 1.13 17.04 -11.29
C TYR A 38 0.56 18.18 -12.12
N ASP A 39 0.53 19.38 -11.54
CA ASP A 39 0.33 20.65 -12.23
C ASP A 39 1.71 21.28 -12.47
N GLY A 40 2.24 21.08 -13.68
CA GLY A 40 3.64 21.36 -13.99
C GLY A 40 4.58 20.55 -13.10
N ASN A 41 5.35 21.24 -12.24
CA ASN A 41 6.29 20.61 -11.31
C ASN A 41 5.72 20.41 -9.90
N ARG A 42 4.47 20.82 -9.65
CA ARG A 42 3.82 20.73 -8.33
C ARG A 42 2.94 19.48 -8.27
N ALA A 43 3.17 18.61 -7.30
CA ALA A 43 2.25 17.53 -6.98
C ALA A 43 0.96 18.11 -6.40
N VAL A 44 -0.19 17.74 -6.95
CA VAL A 44 -1.48 18.32 -6.55
C VAL A 44 -2.43 17.29 -5.95
N ARG A 45 -2.44 16.04 -6.44
CA ARG A 45 -3.39 15.01 -6.00
C ARG A 45 -2.80 13.60 -6.05
N LEU A 46 -3.17 12.78 -5.09
CA LEU A 46 -2.99 11.33 -5.13
C LEU A 46 -4.06 10.71 -6.04
N ASP A 47 -3.65 10.16 -7.17
CA ASP A 47 -4.58 9.57 -8.13
C ASP A 47 -4.87 8.11 -7.78
N THR A 48 -3.84 7.27 -7.73
CA THR A 48 -3.98 5.83 -7.54
C THR A 48 -2.90 5.28 -6.62
N VAL A 49 -3.31 4.39 -5.70
CA VAL A 49 -2.43 3.55 -4.89
C VAL A 49 -2.70 2.09 -5.25
N VAL A 50 -1.65 1.37 -5.62
CA VAL A 50 -1.71 -0.09 -5.78
C VAL A 50 -0.86 -0.74 -4.69
N VAL A 51 -1.47 -1.66 -3.97
CA VAL A 51 -0.79 -2.52 -2.99
C VAL A 51 -0.99 -3.97 -3.41
N SER A 52 0.09 -4.65 -3.74
CA SER A 52 0.10 -6.10 -3.88
C SER A 52 0.87 -6.68 -2.70
N THR A 53 0.24 -7.51 -1.88
CA THR A 53 0.90 -8.10 -0.70
C THR A 53 0.56 -9.57 -0.59
N GLN A 54 1.58 -10.35 -0.25
CA GLN A 54 1.42 -11.76 0.02
C GLN A 54 0.66 -11.96 1.32
N HIS A 55 -0.20 -12.96 1.38
CA HIS A 55 -1.03 -13.27 2.54
C HIS A 55 -1.18 -14.77 2.76
N ALA A 56 -1.74 -15.16 3.92
CA ALA A 56 -2.15 -16.53 4.19
C ALA A 56 -3.22 -17.01 3.20
N ALA A 57 -3.34 -18.32 3.05
CA ALA A 57 -4.41 -18.92 2.28
C ALA A 57 -5.78 -18.61 2.92
N ASP A 58 -6.85 -18.74 2.12
CA ASP A 58 -8.25 -18.64 2.57
C ASP A 58 -8.67 -17.28 3.17
N ILE A 59 -7.88 -16.23 2.91
CA ILE A 59 -8.27 -14.85 3.23
C ILE A 59 -9.28 -14.33 2.20
N ASP A 60 -10.29 -13.61 2.68
CA ASP A 60 -11.22 -12.83 1.86
C ASP A 60 -10.53 -11.53 1.41
N LEU A 61 -10.40 -11.35 0.09
CA LEU A 61 -9.69 -10.19 -0.47
C LEU A 61 -10.49 -8.90 -0.31
N ASP A 62 -11.82 -8.96 -0.49
CA ASP A 62 -12.67 -7.78 -0.50
C ASP A 62 -13.15 -7.45 0.91
N GLY A 63 -13.53 -8.47 1.68
CA GLY A 63 -14.09 -8.31 3.03
C GLY A 63 -13.07 -8.17 4.15
N LEU A 64 -11.80 -8.55 3.93
CA LEU A 64 -10.77 -8.55 4.97
C LEU A 64 -9.47 -7.88 4.53
N LEU A 65 -8.83 -8.36 3.45
CA LEU A 65 -7.51 -7.83 3.03
C LEU A 65 -7.60 -6.35 2.61
N THR A 66 -8.56 -6.00 1.76
CA THR A 66 -8.73 -4.64 1.26
C THR A 66 -8.99 -3.61 2.37
N PRO A 67 -9.95 -3.81 3.31
CA PRO A 67 -10.16 -2.87 4.40
C PRO A 67 -8.95 -2.78 5.34
N ASP A 68 -8.31 -3.90 5.70
CA ASP A 68 -7.13 -3.87 6.58
C ASP A 68 -5.95 -3.12 5.95
N VAL A 69 -5.70 -3.33 4.66
CA VAL A 69 -4.66 -2.59 3.92
C VAL A 69 -5.00 -1.11 3.81
N ARG A 70 -6.27 -0.76 3.57
CA ARG A 70 -6.72 0.63 3.56
C ARG A 70 -6.41 1.29 4.90
N ASP A 71 -6.94 0.74 5.99
CA ASP A 71 -6.95 1.40 7.29
C ASP A 71 -5.57 1.39 7.96
N HIS A 72 -4.91 0.22 7.97
CA HIS A 72 -3.68 0.04 8.73
C HIS A 72 -2.41 0.42 7.96
N VAL A 73 -2.50 0.52 6.63
CA VAL A 73 -1.34 0.85 5.77
C VAL A 73 -1.53 2.18 5.05
N VAL A 74 -2.54 2.30 4.19
CA VAL A 74 -2.66 3.47 3.30
C VAL A 74 -3.08 4.70 4.08
N GLU A 75 -4.21 4.68 4.76
CA GLU A 75 -4.73 5.81 5.54
C GLU A 75 -3.75 6.22 6.65
N TYR A 76 -3.11 5.24 7.31
CA TYR A 76 -2.04 5.51 8.28
C TYR A 76 -0.90 6.34 7.65
N VAL A 77 -0.44 5.95 6.46
CA VAL A 77 0.64 6.69 5.77
C VAL A 77 0.15 8.06 5.30
N LEU A 78 -1.08 8.19 4.81
CA LEU A 78 -1.64 9.47 4.38
C LEU A 78 -1.79 10.44 5.56
N ALA A 79 -2.28 9.98 6.71
CA ALA A 79 -2.36 10.78 7.94
C ALA A 79 -0.97 11.27 8.36
N GLN A 80 0.04 10.40 8.33
CA GLN A 80 1.42 10.77 8.65
C GLN A 80 2.00 11.81 7.66
N LEU A 81 1.68 11.71 6.36
CA LEU A 81 2.12 12.72 5.39
C LEU A 81 1.47 14.09 5.68
N ALA A 82 0.20 14.11 6.09
CA ALA A 82 -0.49 15.34 6.48
C ALA A 82 0.13 15.96 7.75
N GLU A 83 0.47 15.14 8.75
CA GLU A 83 1.21 15.56 9.95
C GLU A 83 2.59 16.15 9.61
N ASP A 84 3.29 15.57 8.65
CA ASP A 84 4.57 16.07 8.12
C ASP A 84 4.42 17.37 7.30
N GLY A 85 3.19 17.89 7.15
CA GLY A 85 2.89 19.14 6.45
C GLY A 85 2.89 19.03 4.93
N ILE A 86 2.85 17.80 4.38
CA ILE A 86 2.79 17.59 2.94
C ILE A 86 1.39 17.94 2.43
N LYS A 87 1.32 18.99 1.60
CA LYS A 87 0.08 19.43 0.96
C LYS A 87 -0.15 18.63 -0.32
N LEU A 88 -1.05 17.65 -0.26
CA LEU A 88 -1.47 16.81 -1.38
C LEU A 88 -2.96 16.52 -1.19
N GLU A 89 -3.77 16.71 -2.24
CA GLU A 89 -5.16 16.24 -2.20
C GLU A 89 -5.18 14.72 -2.17
N THR A 90 -5.81 14.14 -1.16
CA THR A 90 -5.86 12.68 -0.97
C THR A 90 -7.28 12.14 -0.89
N GLU A 91 -8.31 12.98 -0.96
CA GLU A 91 -9.68 12.50 -1.00
C GLU A 91 -10.00 11.85 -2.36
N GLY A 92 -10.75 10.75 -2.34
CA GLY A 92 -11.24 10.09 -3.55
C GLY A 92 -10.19 9.35 -4.40
N TYR A 93 -8.97 9.15 -3.88
CA TYR A 93 -7.96 8.35 -4.58
C TYR A 93 -8.44 6.92 -4.85
N ARG A 94 -7.98 6.33 -5.96
CA ARG A 94 -8.27 4.95 -6.30
C ARG A 94 -7.33 4.02 -5.53
N LEU A 95 -7.90 3.17 -4.68
CA LEU A 95 -7.16 2.09 -4.01
C LEU A 95 -7.38 0.76 -4.74
N LEU A 96 -6.29 0.10 -5.12
CA LEU A 96 -6.28 -1.25 -5.69
C LEU A 96 -5.45 -2.18 -4.80
N VAL A 97 -6.09 -3.12 -4.12
CA VAL A 97 -5.41 -4.13 -3.28
C VAL A 97 -5.46 -5.47 -4.00
N ASN A 98 -4.30 -6.08 -4.22
CA ASN A 98 -4.14 -7.36 -4.93
C ASN A 98 -4.99 -7.45 -6.22
N PRO A 99 -4.88 -6.49 -7.17
CA PRO A 99 -5.77 -6.42 -8.34
C PRO A 99 -5.64 -7.63 -9.29
N THR A 100 -4.59 -8.44 -9.15
CA THR A 100 -4.37 -9.68 -9.90
C THR A 100 -4.93 -10.92 -9.19
N GLY A 101 -5.65 -10.75 -8.07
CA GLY A 101 -6.20 -11.83 -7.26
C GLY A 101 -5.27 -12.30 -6.15
N ARG A 102 -5.43 -13.55 -5.72
CA ARG A 102 -4.74 -14.14 -4.56
C ARG A 102 -3.22 -14.12 -4.72
N PHE A 103 -2.51 -13.77 -3.65
CA PHE A 103 -1.05 -13.78 -3.60
C PHE A 103 -0.57 -14.60 -2.40
N GLU A 104 -0.65 -15.92 -2.51
CA GLU A 104 -0.38 -16.82 -1.38
C GLU A 104 1.07 -17.34 -1.39
N ILE A 105 1.64 -17.51 -2.58
CA ILE A 105 3.02 -17.96 -2.83
C ILE A 105 3.84 -16.77 -3.33
N GLY A 106 4.98 -16.50 -2.70
CA GLY A 106 5.88 -15.37 -3.01
C GLY A 106 7.33 -15.70 -2.66
N GLY A 107 8.22 -14.73 -2.79
CA GLY A 107 9.67 -14.92 -2.56
C GLY A 107 10.34 -15.74 -3.68
N PRO A 108 11.47 -16.44 -3.42
CA PRO A 108 12.24 -17.16 -4.45
C PRO A 108 11.48 -18.27 -5.19
N MET A 109 10.34 -18.71 -4.64
CA MET A 109 9.45 -19.67 -5.28
C MET A 109 8.52 -19.00 -6.31
N GLY A 110 8.24 -17.71 -6.15
CA GLY A 110 7.36 -16.93 -7.02
C GLY A 110 8.09 -16.07 -8.06
N ASP A 111 9.41 -15.87 -7.93
CA ASP A 111 10.23 -15.10 -8.87
C ASP A 111 11.73 -15.42 -8.70
N ALA A 112 12.55 -15.02 -9.68
CA ALA A 112 14.02 -15.00 -9.56
C ALA A 112 14.50 -13.56 -9.32
N GLY A 113 15.25 -13.33 -8.24
CA GLY A 113 15.78 -12.02 -7.84
C GLY A 113 17.21 -11.77 -8.28
#